data_AF-A0A0F9NID9-F1
#
_entry.id   AF-A0A0F9NID9-F1
#
_cell.length_a   1.000
_cell.length_b   1.000
_cell.length_c   1.000
_cell.angle_alpha   90.00
_cell.angle_beta   90.00
_cell.angle_gamma   90.00
#
_symmetry.space_group_name_H-M   'P 1'
#
loop_
_entity.id
_entity.type
_entity.pdbx_description
1 polymer ?
#
loop_
_entity_poly.entity_id
_entity_poly.type
_entity_poly.pdbx_seq_one_letter_code
_entity_poly.pdbx_strand_id
1 'polypeptide(L)'
;MNNMWIEEARLIAEQCWNNEETKGIKKDPALVEAIARTVAVWMDTGAQHARNTEFYRGLLDECAGHLGEEVYIADDGSVMEDPLRLKIPALVSDLAVRARGITHG
;
A
#
# COMPACT_ATOMS: atom_id res chain seq x y z
N MET A 1 -7.11 -24.29 -5.37
CA MET A 1 -6.34 -23.20 -4.73
C MET A 1 -6.70 -23.17 -3.27
N ASN A 2 -5.74 -23.38 -2.38
CA ASN A 2 -5.94 -23.21 -0.94
C ASN A 2 -5.81 -21.70 -0.66
N ASN A 3 -6.90 -21.02 -0.31
CA ASN A 3 -6.87 -19.59 -0.02
C ASN A 3 -6.52 -19.40 1.46
N MET A 4 -5.35 -18.80 1.73
CA MET A 4 -4.80 -18.64 3.07
C MET A 4 -5.72 -17.85 4.02
N TRP A 5 -6.63 -17.05 3.48
CA TRP A 5 -7.53 -16.17 4.24
C TRP A 5 -8.93 -16.73 4.45
N ILE A 6 -9.19 -17.99 4.05
CA ILE A 6 -10.57 -18.49 3.99
C ILE A 6 -11.23 -18.57 5.37
N GLU A 7 -10.48 -18.86 6.43
CA GLU A 7 -11.03 -18.96 7.78
C GLU A 7 -11.39 -17.56 8.34
N GLU A 8 -10.51 -16.58 8.18
CA GLU A 8 -10.77 -15.19 8.53
C GLU A 8 -11.93 -14.62 7.72
N ALA A 9 -11.98 -14.93 6.42
CA ALA A 9 -13.04 -14.49 5.53
C ALA A 9 -14.40 -15.12 5.89
N ARG A 10 -14.43 -16.36 6.42
CA ARG A 10 -15.64 -16.95 6.99
C ARG A 10 -16.11 -16.15 8.19
N LEU A 11 -15.23 -15.84 9.14
CA LEU A 11 -15.60 -15.03 10.31
C LEU A 11 -16.18 -13.68 9.90
N ILE A 12 -15.58 -13.00 8.91
CA ILE A 12 -16.09 -11.74 8.36
C ILE A 12 -17.47 -11.95 7.69
N ALA A 13 -17.63 -13.00 6.88
CA ALA A 13 -18.89 -13.30 6.23
C ALA A 13 -20.01 -13.65 7.24
N GLU A 14 -19.67 -14.30 8.35
CA GLU A 14 -20.62 -14.62 9.41
C GLU A 14 -21.08 -13.37 10.16
N GLN A 15 -20.21 -12.37 10.34
CA GLN A 15 -20.58 -11.09 10.96
C GLN A 15 -21.66 -10.37 10.18
N CYS A 16 -21.81 -10.62 8.87
CA CYS A 16 -22.90 -10.06 8.09
C CYS A 16 -24.28 -10.41 8.65
N TRP A 17 -24.44 -11.46 9.47
CA TRP A 17 -25.71 -11.81 10.14
C TRP A 17 -25.86 -11.21 11.54
N ASN A 18 -24.85 -10.54 12.06
CA ASN A 18 -24.94 -9.83 13.34
C ASN A 18 -25.35 -8.37 13.14
N ASN A 19 -25.42 -7.89 11.90
CA ASN A 19 -25.84 -6.54 11.57
C ASN A 19 -27.36 -6.38 11.77
N GLU A 20 -27.78 -5.17 12.15
CA GLU A 20 -29.19 -4.86 12.45
C GLU A 20 -30.12 -5.17 11.27
N GLU A 21 -29.63 -4.97 10.05
CA GLU A 21 -30.37 -5.16 8.80
C GLU A 21 -30.63 -6.64 8.47
N THR A 22 -29.83 -7.56 9.02
CA THR A 22 -29.78 -8.97 8.60
C THR A 22 -29.96 -9.96 9.75
N LYS A 23 -29.92 -9.51 11.02
CA LYS A 23 -30.04 -10.37 12.21
C LYS A 23 -31.31 -11.23 12.29
N GLY A 24 -32.38 -10.81 11.61
CA GLY A 24 -33.63 -11.58 11.51
C GLY A 24 -33.67 -12.57 10.34
N ILE A 25 -32.71 -12.51 9.43
CA ILE A 25 -32.66 -13.36 8.23
C ILE A 25 -32.05 -14.71 8.61
N LYS A 26 -32.68 -15.81 8.18
CA LYS A 26 -32.11 -17.15 8.36
C LYS A 26 -30.76 -17.24 7.63
N LYS A 27 -29.71 -17.62 8.36
CA LYS A 27 -28.37 -17.82 7.80
C LYS A 27 -28.35 -19.01 6.83
N ASP A 28 -27.92 -18.75 5.60
CA ASP A 28 -27.68 -19.76 4.57
C ASP A 28 -26.17 -20.09 4.54
N PRO A 29 -25.76 -21.31 4.91
CA PRO A 29 -24.36 -21.72 4.88
C PRO A 29 -23.70 -21.62 3.50
N ALA A 30 -24.46 -21.84 2.41
CA ALA A 30 -23.92 -21.75 1.06
C ALA A 30 -23.59 -20.29 0.69
N LEU A 31 -24.44 -19.35 1.12
CA LEU A 31 -24.21 -17.93 0.92
C LEU A 31 -23.02 -17.42 1.75
N VAL A 32 -22.89 -17.87 3.00
CA VAL A 32 -21.74 -17.55 3.85
C VAL A 32 -20.43 -17.99 3.18
N GLU A 33 -20.38 -19.21 2.65
CA GLU A 33 -19.17 -19.71 1.98
C GLU A 33 -18.89 -18.95 0.67
N ALA A 34 -19.91 -18.59 -0.11
CA ALA A 34 -19.74 -17.79 -1.33
C ALA A 34 -19.18 -16.38 -1.03
N ILE A 35 -19.69 -15.73 0.02
CA ILE A 35 -19.19 -14.44 0.49
C ILE A 35 -17.76 -14.60 1.00
N ALA A 36 -17.48 -15.62 1.83
CA ALA A 36 -16.16 -15.88 2.37
C ALA A 36 -15.11 -16.09 1.26
N ARG A 37 -15.41 -16.87 0.21
CA ARG A 37 -14.49 -17.02 -0.93
C ARG A 37 -14.19 -15.69 -1.61
N THR A 38 -15.20 -14.84 -1.77
CA THR A 38 -15.05 -13.53 -2.41
C THR A 38 -14.19 -12.59 -1.55
N VAL A 39 -14.49 -12.51 -0.25
CA VAL A 39 -13.73 -11.74 0.72
C VAL A 39 -12.27 -12.21 0.77
N ALA A 40 -12.03 -13.52 0.79
CA ALA A 40 -10.67 -14.07 0.84
C ALA A 40 -9.84 -13.70 -0.41
N VAL A 41 -10.45 -13.59 -1.59
CA VAL A 41 -9.75 -13.11 -2.81
C VAL A 41 -9.35 -11.63 -2.68
N TRP A 42 -10.24 -10.80 -2.13
CA TRP A 42 -9.94 -9.39 -1.89
C TRP A 42 -8.89 -9.19 -0.80
N MET A 43 -8.92 -10.00 0.26
CA MET A 43 -7.88 -10.00 1.29
C MET A 43 -6.52 -10.34 0.71
N ASP A 44 -6.43 -11.37 -0.14
CA ASP A 44 -5.17 -11.73 -0.79
C ASP A 44 -4.68 -10.61 -1.73
N THR A 45 -5.59 -10.01 -2.49
CA THR A 45 -5.29 -8.86 -3.36
C THR A 45 -4.78 -7.66 -2.54
N GLY A 46 -5.44 -7.33 -1.43
CA GLY A 46 -5.04 -6.27 -0.53
C GLY A 46 -3.67 -6.54 0.12
N ALA A 47 -3.43 -7.78 0.54
CA ALA A 47 -2.16 -8.19 1.10
C ALA A 47 -1.02 -8.09 0.07
N GLN A 48 -1.27 -8.49 -1.19
CA GLN A 48 -0.31 -8.33 -2.27
C GLN A 48 -0.05 -6.86 -2.57
N HIS A 49 -1.09 -6.03 -2.60
CA HIS A 49 -0.95 -4.59 -2.78
C HIS A 49 -0.09 -3.97 -1.67
N ALA A 50 -0.36 -4.27 -0.40
CA ALA A 50 0.41 -3.76 0.74
C ALA A 50 1.90 -4.16 0.64
N ARG A 51 2.19 -5.44 0.32
CA ARG A 51 3.57 -5.90 0.10
C ARG A 51 4.25 -5.16 -1.05
N ASN A 52 3.55 -4.97 -2.17
CA ASN A 52 4.10 -4.26 -3.32
C ASN A 52 4.38 -2.80 -2.98
N THR A 53 3.45 -2.12 -2.31
CA THR A 53 3.61 -0.74 -1.87
C THR A 53 4.82 -0.61 -0.95
N GLU A 54 4.96 -1.49 0.04
CA GLU A 54 6.13 -1.49 0.93
C GLU A 54 7.43 -1.70 0.16
N PHE A 55 7.46 -2.67 -0.75
CA PHE A 55 8.63 -2.98 -1.56
C PHE A 55 9.08 -1.77 -2.40
N TYR A 56 8.18 -1.17 -3.18
CA TYR A 56 8.54 -0.02 -4.02
C TYR A 56 8.88 1.21 -3.20
N ARG A 57 8.22 1.40 -2.04
CA ARG A 57 8.55 2.45 -1.10
C ARG A 57 9.97 2.30 -0.56
N GLY A 58 10.36 1.08 -0.18
CA GLY A 58 11.71 0.77 0.28
C GLY A 58 12.79 1.05 -0.77
N LEU A 59 12.53 0.75 -2.05
CA LEU A 59 13.46 1.11 -3.14
C LEU A 59 13.66 2.63 -3.27
N LEU A 60 12.58 3.40 -3.10
CA LEU A 60 12.69 4.86 -3.11
C LEU A 60 13.45 5.39 -1.89
N ASP A 61 13.25 4.79 -0.72
CA ASP A 61 13.99 5.16 0.49
C ASP A 61 15.49 4.86 0.36
N GLU A 62 15.84 3.75 -0.28
CA GLU A 62 17.22 3.44 -0.64
C GLU A 62 17.81 4.50 -1.59
N CYS A 63 17.08 4.91 -2.64
CA CYS A 63 17.50 6.02 -3.49
C CYS A 63 17.69 7.33 -2.71
N ALA A 64 16.77 7.64 -1.79
CA ALA A 64 16.81 8.87 -0.99
C ALA A 64 18.10 8.99 -0.16
N GLY A 65 18.61 7.87 0.37
CA GLY A 65 19.88 7.81 1.10
C GLY A 65 21.10 8.30 0.30
N HIS A 66 20.99 8.37 -1.03
CA HIS A 66 22.05 8.85 -1.92
C HIS A 66 21.86 10.29 -2.41
N LEU A 67 20.70 10.91 -2.16
CA LEU A 67 20.34 12.23 -2.70
C LEU A 67 20.64 13.40 -1.76
N GLY A 68 21.09 13.11 -0.54
CA GLY A 68 21.44 14.13 0.46
C GLY A 68 20.24 14.71 1.20
N GLU A 69 20.48 15.71 2.05
CA GLU A 69 19.48 16.23 3.01
C GLU A 69 18.25 16.86 2.35
N GLU A 70 18.35 17.33 1.11
CA GLU A 70 17.23 17.99 0.40
C GLU A 70 16.00 17.09 0.25
N VAL A 71 16.17 15.76 0.22
CA VAL A 71 15.04 14.82 0.15
C VAL A 71 14.25 14.76 1.46
N TYR A 72 14.77 15.30 2.57
CA TYR A 72 14.11 15.35 3.88
C TYR A 72 13.51 16.72 4.20
N ILE A 73 13.76 17.74 3.38
CA ILE A 73 13.33 19.12 3.64
C ILE A 73 12.04 19.41 2.88
N ALA A 74 10.96 19.75 3.60
CA ALA A 74 9.68 20.14 3.01
C ALA A 74 9.71 21.56 2.45
N ASP A 75 8.67 21.95 1.72
CA ASP A 75 8.59 23.26 1.04
C ASP A 75 8.55 24.44 2.03
N ASP A 76 8.14 24.20 3.28
CA ASP A 76 8.14 25.18 4.36
C ASP A 76 9.48 25.24 5.13
N GLY A 77 10.47 24.45 4.71
CA GLY A 77 11.79 24.34 5.33
C GLY A 77 11.84 23.39 6.53
N SER A 78 10.74 22.72 6.90
CA SER A 78 10.75 21.70 7.95
C SER A 78 11.53 20.46 7.53
N VAL A 79 12.22 19.82 8.48
CA VAL A 79 12.95 18.57 8.28
C VAL A 79 12.08 17.41 8.73
N MET A 80 11.85 16.46 7.83
CA MET A 80 11.05 15.28 8.05
C MET A 80 11.92 14.11 8.51
N GLU A 81 11.34 13.21 9.32
CA GLU A 81 11.99 11.95 9.72
C GLU A 81 12.16 11.00 8.52
N ASP A 82 11.12 10.91 7.69
CA ASP A 82 11.11 10.11 6.47
C ASP A 82 11.43 10.95 5.22
N PRO A 83 12.04 10.35 4.18
CA PRO A 83 12.27 11.04 2.93
C PRO A 83 10.97 11.43 2.25
N LEU A 84 10.93 12.65 1.70
CA LEU A 84 9.89 13.17 0.84
C LEU A 84 10.02 12.54 -0.54
N ARG A 85 9.49 11.33 -0.69
CA ARG A 85 9.60 10.49 -1.91
C ARG A 85 9.16 11.21 -3.19
N LEU A 86 8.22 12.16 -3.08
CA LEU A 86 7.79 13.00 -4.20
C LEU A 86 8.93 13.84 -4.81
N LYS A 87 9.94 14.21 -4.02
CA LYS A 87 11.08 15.01 -4.47
C LYS A 87 12.14 14.19 -5.20
N ILE A 88 12.16 12.86 -5.01
CA ILE A 88 13.18 11.97 -5.56
C ILE A 88 13.33 12.12 -7.08
N PRO A 89 12.26 12.09 -7.91
CA PRO A 89 12.42 12.23 -9.36
C PRO A 89 13.09 13.54 -9.80
N ALA A 90 12.75 14.66 -9.13
CA ALA A 90 13.34 15.96 -9.43
C ALA A 90 14.82 16.00 -9.05
N LEU A 91 15.16 15.54 -7.85
CA LEU A 91 16.54 15.48 -7.36
C LEU A 91 17.43 14.58 -8.22
N VAL A 92 16.89 13.44 -8.68
CA VAL A 92 17.58 12.54 -9.63
C VAL A 92 17.80 13.23 -10.98
N SER A 93 16.81 13.98 -11.48
CA SER A 93 16.96 14.76 -12.72
C SER A 93 18.10 15.79 -12.59
N ASP A 94 18.12 16.55 -11.51
CA ASP A 94 19.16 17.56 -11.26
C ASP A 94 20.55 16.93 -11.10
N LEU A 95 20.64 15.79 -10.42
CA LEU A 95 21.87 15.02 -10.32
C LEU A 95 22.35 14.57 -11.71
N ALA A 96 21.45 14.04 -12.55
CA ALA A 96 21.79 13.57 -13.88
C ALA A 96 22.25 14.72 -14.80
N VAL A 97 21.61 15.88 -14.70
CA VAL A 97 22.01 17.10 -15.43
C VAL A 97 23.43 17.52 -15.03
N ARG A 98 23.70 17.60 -13.73
CA ARG A 98 25.03 17.92 -13.18
C ARG A 98 26.09 16.91 -13.63
N ALA A 99 25.79 15.62 -13.52
CA ALA A 99 26.71 14.54 -13.89
C ALA A 99 27.05 14.52 -15.39
N ARG A 100 26.12 14.98 -16.24
CA ARG A 100 26.32 15.08 -17.70
C ARG A 100 26.96 16.39 -18.15
N GLY A 101 27.24 17.32 -17.23
CA GLY A 101 27.80 18.64 -17.56
C GLY A 101 26.84 19.52 -18.36
N ILE A 102 25.53 19.27 -18.29
CA ILE A 102 24.52 20.12 -18.93
C ILE A 102 24.22 21.25 -17.94
N THR A 103 24.58 22.49 -18.25
CA THR A 103 24.08 23.65 -17.50
C THR A 103 22.65 23.93 -17.92
N HIS A 104 21.71 23.99 -16.96
CA HIS A 104 20.38 24.56 -17.19
C HIS A 104 20.59 25.99 -17.71
N GLY A 105 20.25 26.22 -18.98
CA GLY A 105 20.21 27.55 -19.60
C GLY A 105 18.97 28.32 -19.21
#